data_AF-A0A554KM32-F1
#
_entry.id   AF-A0A554KM32-F1
#
_cell.length_a   1.000
_cell.length_b   1.000
_cell.length_c   1.000
_cell.angle_alpha   90.00
_cell.angle_beta   90.00
_cell.angle_gamma   90.00
#
_symmetry.space_group_name_H-M   'P 1'
#
loop_
_entity.id
_entity.type
_entity.pdbx_description
1 polymer ?
#
loop_
_entity_poly.entity_id
_entity_poly.type
_entity_poly.pdbx_seq_one_letter_code
_entity_poly.pdbx_strand_id
1 'polypeptide(L)'
;MWPDLKQTAHRNQGGRLRNKGSLILIFLSLGLIACEDTRIEKSAVLSEKAVVVERVFTPSQHSLKFVNPNFDFGFEPGIQLSDNLSIKSSEVPEKHATVFRCSHGKFIIERKSIYDRFDEGDTVVVTYQEICRSAYDDKDGDGEKEQLSSVIIGYDFLDATLAPR
;
A
#
# COMPACT_ATOMS: atom_id res chain seq x y z
N MET A 1 37.20 -34.48 75.26
CA MET A 1 38.52 -35.15 75.34
C MET A 1 39.11 -35.15 73.93
N TRP A 2 39.90 -34.12 73.63
CA TRP A 2 40.94 -34.19 72.56
C TRP A 2 42.09 -35.04 73.12
N PRO A 3 42.89 -35.78 72.32
CA PRO A 3 43.75 -35.28 71.24
C PRO A 3 43.69 -36.22 69.99
N ASP A 4 44.45 -36.14 68.90
CA ASP A 4 45.81 -35.70 68.72
C ASP A 4 46.13 -35.47 67.23
N LEU A 5 47.04 -34.53 66.97
CA LEU A 5 47.60 -34.20 65.68
C LEU A 5 48.57 -35.28 65.20
N LYS A 6 48.55 -35.60 63.89
CA LYS A 6 49.78 -35.78 63.12
C LYS A 6 49.68 -35.16 61.72
N GLN A 7 50.41 -34.07 61.55
CA GLN A 7 50.90 -33.57 60.26
C GLN A 7 52.11 -34.40 59.79
N THR A 8 52.28 -34.43 58.46
CA THR A 8 53.51 -34.56 57.61
C THR A 8 53.16 -35.44 56.41
N ALA A 9 53.55 -35.20 55.16
CA ALA A 9 54.32 -34.15 54.51
C ALA A 9 54.28 -34.40 52.97
N HIS A 10 54.44 -33.31 52.20
CA HIS A 10 54.95 -33.22 50.82
C HIS A 10 54.40 -34.14 49.69
N ARG A 11 53.68 -33.53 48.73
CA ARG A 11 54.10 -33.59 47.32
C ARG A 11 53.62 -32.38 46.53
N ASN A 12 54.60 -31.55 46.17
CA ASN A 12 54.51 -30.49 45.17
C ASN A 12 54.48 -31.15 43.79
N GLN A 13 53.55 -30.76 42.90
CA GLN A 13 53.78 -30.64 41.45
C GLN A 13 52.55 -30.03 40.75
N GLY A 14 52.81 -28.96 40.01
CA GLY A 14 51.82 -28.16 39.30
C GLY A 14 51.08 -28.91 38.20
N GLY A 15 49.84 -28.49 38.00
CA GLY A 15 48.99 -28.95 36.90
C GLY A 15 48.13 -27.80 36.42
N ARG A 16 48.58 -27.16 35.33
CA ARG A 16 47.80 -26.43 34.30
C ARG A 16 46.51 -25.75 34.77
N LEU A 17 46.56 -24.41 34.81
CA LEU A 17 45.41 -23.54 34.61
C LEU A 17 44.71 -23.93 33.29
N ARG A 18 43.69 -24.77 33.37
CA ARG A 18 42.70 -24.95 32.31
C ARG A 18 41.86 -23.68 32.32
N ASN A 19 42.09 -22.81 31.34
CA ASN A 19 41.11 -21.83 30.87
C ASN A 19 39.80 -22.59 30.61
N LYS A 20 38.90 -22.59 31.59
CA LYS A 20 37.50 -22.92 31.35
C LYS A 20 36.91 -21.67 30.72
N GLY A 21 36.98 -21.63 29.40
CA GLY A 21 36.28 -20.65 28.60
C GLY A 21 34.84 -20.59 29.08
N SER A 22 34.46 -19.43 29.58
CA SER A 22 33.08 -19.06 29.83
C SER A 22 32.39 -19.00 28.46
N LEU A 23 31.84 -20.14 28.03
CA LEU A 23 31.03 -20.25 26.83
C LEU A 23 29.62 -19.81 27.25
N ILE A 24 29.43 -18.49 27.29
CA ILE A 24 28.12 -17.87 27.45
C ILE A 24 27.31 -18.28 26.23
N LEU A 25 26.44 -19.28 26.41
CA LEU A 25 25.37 -19.60 25.48
C LEU A 25 24.43 -18.38 25.45
N ILE A 26 24.69 -17.48 24.50
CA ILE A 26 23.72 -16.48 24.07
C ILE A 26 22.58 -17.30 23.45
N PHE A 27 21.56 -17.60 24.25
CA PHE A 27 20.27 -18.04 23.75
C PHE A 27 19.77 -16.91 22.85
N LEU A 28 19.96 -17.14 21.56
CA LEU A 28 19.38 -16.41 20.46
C LEU A 28 17.86 -16.48 20.64
N SER A 29 17.29 -15.52 21.37
CA SER A 29 15.86 -15.28 21.37
C SER A 29 15.52 -14.79 19.96
N LEU A 30 15.26 -15.75 19.07
CA LEU A 30 14.51 -15.49 17.85
C LEU A 30 13.26 -14.73 18.30
N GLY A 31 13.21 -13.45 17.96
CA GLY A 31 12.00 -12.67 18.12
C GLY A 31 10.91 -13.42 17.37
N LEU A 32 9.92 -13.91 18.12
CA LEU A 32 8.61 -14.21 17.56
C LEU A 32 8.09 -12.87 17.05
N ILE A 33 8.38 -12.58 15.78
CA ILE A 33 7.69 -11.55 15.03
C ILE A 33 6.25 -12.06 14.99
N ALA A 34 5.40 -11.58 15.89
CA ALA A 34 3.96 -11.74 15.80
C ALA A 34 3.55 -11.11 14.47
N CYS A 35 3.47 -11.94 13.44
CA CYS A 35 3.09 -11.54 12.10
C CYS A 35 1.57 -11.59 12.07
N GLU A 36 0.93 -10.49 12.49
CA GLU A 36 -0.51 -10.30 12.34
C GLU A 36 -0.86 -10.45 10.86
N ASP A 37 -1.68 -11.45 10.53
CA ASP A 37 -2.02 -11.77 9.15
C ASP A 37 -3.22 -10.94 8.75
N THR A 38 -2.98 -9.90 7.94
CA THR A 38 -4.06 -9.07 7.42
C THR A 38 -4.45 -9.51 6.03
N ARG A 39 -5.73 -9.86 5.85
CA ARG A 39 -6.30 -10.23 4.56
C ARG A 39 -7.24 -9.14 4.06
N ILE A 40 -7.26 -8.97 2.74
CA ILE A 40 -8.23 -8.10 2.07
C ILE A 40 -9.31 -8.99 1.48
N GLU A 41 -10.53 -8.78 1.92
CA GLU A 41 -11.71 -9.55 1.52
C GLU A 41 -12.76 -8.62 0.92
N LYS A 42 -13.57 -9.15 0.00
CA LYS A 42 -14.69 -8.42 -0.60
C LYS A 42 -16.01 -8.92 -0.02
N SER A 43 -16.92 -7.99 0.28
CA SER A 43 -18.27 -8.33 0.72
C SER A 43 -19.11 -8.95 -0.41
N ALA A 44 -20.34 -9.36 -0.04
CA ALA A 44 -21.40 -9.57 -1.02
C ALA A 44 -21.63 -8.30 -1.87
N VAL A 45 -22.18 -8.48 -3.07
CA VAL A 45 -22.57 -7.35 -3.93
C VAL A 45 -23.73 -6.61 -3.28
N LEU A 46 -23.52 -5.31 -3.04
CA LEU A 46 -24.51 -4.40 -2.50
C LEU A 46 -25.06 -3.51 -3.61
N SER A 47 -26.23 -2.94 -3.36
CA SER A 47 -26.88 -2.01 -4.29
C SER A 47 -27.61 -0.92 -3.53
N GLU A 48 -27.47 0.33 -3.96
CA GLU A 48 -28.20 1.45 -3.38
C GLU A 48 -28.65 2.46 -4.43
N LYS A 49 -29.62 3.30 -4.07
CA LYS A 49 -30.03 4.43 -4.91
C LYS A 49 -29.00 5.56 -4.78
N ALA A 50 -28.60 6.11 -5.91
CA ALA A 50 -27.69 7.25 -6.01
C ALA A 50 -28.21 8.26 -7.04
N VAL A 51 -27.63 9.45 -7.02
CA VAL A 51 -27.94 10.50 -7.99
C VAL A 51 -26.66 10.89 -8.71
N VAL A 52 -26.73 11.03 -10.04
CA VAL A 52 -25.64 11.61 -10.83
C VAL A 52 -25.58 13.09 -10.53
N VAL A 53 -24.53 13.53 -9.85
CA VAL A 53 -24.39 14.93 -9.42
C VAL A 53 -23.56 15.76 -10.38
N GLU A 54 -22.63 15.14 -11.11
CA GLU A 54 -21.71 15.86 -11.98
C GLU A 54 -21.12 14.92 -13.05
N ARG A 55 -20.91 15.46 -14.24
CA ARG A 55 -20.20 14.83 -15.35
C ARG A 55 -19.01 15.70 -15.74
N VAL A 56 -17.81 15.15 -15.63
CA VAL A 56 -16.58 15.86 -15.95
C VAL A 56 -16.03 15.34 -17.26
N PHE A 57 -15.83 16.26 -18.21
CA PHE A 57 -15.14 16.00 -19.45
C PHE A 57 -13.87 16.85 -19.53
N THR A 58 -12.72 16.17 -19.63
CA THR A 58 -11.42 16.82 -19.81
C THR A 58 -10.93 16.51 -21.22
N PRO A 59 -10.99 17.48 -22.16
CA PRO A 59 -10.51 17.27 -23.52
C PRO A 59 -8.98 17.10 -23.53
N SER A 60 -8.46 16.35 -24.50
CA SER A 60 -7.02 16.29 -24.74
C SER A 60 -6.52 17.67 -25.18
N GLN A 61 -5.53 18.19 -24.46
CA GLN A 61 -4.84 19.42 -24.87
C GLN A 61 -3.38 19.10 -25.16
N HIS A 62 -2.97 19.36 -26.40
CA HIS A 62 -1.57 19.40 -26.79
C HIS A 62 -1.06 20.82 -26.58
N SER A 63 -0.31 21.07 -25.51
CA SER A 63 0.53 22.28 -25.45
C SER A 63 1.96 21.87 -25.82
N LEU A 64 2.38 22.17 -27.04
CA LEU A 64 3.80 22.15 -27.40
C LEU A 64 4.47 23.28 -26.62
N LYS A 65 5.02 22.98 -25.44
CA LYS A 65 5.87 23.93 -24.72
C LYS A 65 7.29 23.81 -25.27
N PHE A 66 7.66 24.74 -26.14
CA PHE A 66 9.07 25.00 -26.45
C PHE A 66 9.75 25.44 -25.15
N VAL A 67 10.49 24.53 -24.51
CA VAL A 67 11.43 24.90 -23.47
C VAL A 67 12.71 25.29 -24.20
N ASN A 68 12.92 26.59 -24.37
CA ASN A 68 14.18 27.11 -24.88
C ASN A 68 15.15 27.12 -23.68
N PRO A 69 16.15 26.23 -23.57
CA PRO A 69 17.20 26.43 -22.59
C PRO A 69 17.97 27.67 -23.06
N ASN A 70 17.98 28.74 -22.25
CA ASN A 70 18.84 29.90 -22.49
C ASN A 70 20.27 29.43 -22.78
N PHE A 71 20.68 29.46 -24.05
CA PHE A 71 22.07 29.45 -24.45
C PHE A 71 22.42 30.90 -24.81
N ASP A 72 22.92 31.60 -23.80
CA ASP A 72 23.52 32.93 -23.97
C ASP A 72 24.95 32.73 -24.48
N PHE A 73 25.15 32.76 -25.80
CA PHE A 73 26.45 33.06 -26.42
C PHE A 73 26.20 33.60 -27.84
N GLY A 74 26.50 34.88 -28.05
CA GLY A 74 26.29 35.57 -29.31
C GLY A 74 27.09 34.97 -30.47
N PHE A 75 26.41 34.65 -31.57
CA PHE A 75 27.00 34.49 -32.90
C PHE A 75 25.93 34.61 -34.00
N GLU A 76 26.38 35.03 -35.19
CA GLU A 76 25.67 35.40 -36.44
C GLU A 76 24.70 34.36 -37.06
N PRO A 77 23.86 34.75 -38.05
CA PRO A 77 22.75 33.94 -38.56
C PRO A 77 23.23 32.83 -39.50
N GLY A 78 23.52 31.67 -38.91
CA GLY A 78 23.70 30.41 -39.63
C GLY A 78 22.84 29.34 -38.97
N ILE A 79 21.86 28.79 -39.70
CA ILE A 79 21.03 27.69 -39.22
C ILE A 79 21.93 26.46 -39.06
N GLN A 80 22.36 26.19 -37.83
CA GLN A 80 22.94 24.93 -37.43
C GLN A 80 21.99 24.32 -36.39
N LEU A 81 21.15 23.39 -36.85
CA LEU A 81 20.35 22.51 -36.00
C LEU A 81 21.36 21.68 -35.17
N SER A 82 21.65 22.12 -33.95
CA SER A 82 22.49 21.38 -33.02
C SER A 82 21.64 20.43 -32.19
N ASP A 83 22.16 19.23 -31.99
CA ASP A 83 21.51 17.97 -31.58
C ASP A 83 20.88 17.90 -30.18
N ASN A 84 20.41 19.01 -29.60
CA ASN A 84 19.88 19.02 -28.22
C ASN A 84 18.47 19.58 -28.07
N LEU A 85 17.68 19.70 -29.15
CA LEU A 85 16.28 20.10 -29.07
C LEU A 85 15.39 18.91 -28.67
N SER A 86 15.28 18.62 -27.37
CA SER A 86 14.32 17.61 -26.90
C SER A 86 12.90 18.19 -26.86
N ILE A 87 12.11 17.95 -27.89
CA ILE A 87 10.68 18.24 -27.89
C ILE A 87 9.99 17.19 -27.01
N LYS A 88 9.64 17.56 -25.76
CA LYS A 88 8.78 16.71 -24.92
C LYS A 88 7.33 17.02 -25.23
N SER A 89 6.75 16.26 -26.16
CA SER A 89 5.30 16.20 -26.31
C SER A 89 4.73 15.47 -25.10
N SER A 90 3.93 16.16 -24.29
CA SER A 90 3.14 15.52 -23.23
C SER A 90 1.73 15.32 -23.77
N GLU A 91 1.38 14.07 -24.05
CA GLU A 91 0.02 13.70 -24.39
C GLU A 91 -0.82 13.71 -23.10
N VAL A 92 -1.79 14.62 -23.00
CA VAL A 92 -2.79 14.59 -21.94
C VAL A 92 -3.96 13.74 -22.45
N PRO A 93 -4.18 12.54 -21.91
CA PRO A 93 -5.26 11.67 -22.37
C PRO A 93 -6.62 12.31 -22.07
N GLU A 94 -7.57 12.15 -23.00
CA GLU A 94 -8.96 12.53 -22.81
C GLU A 94 -9.55 11.75 -21.62
N LYS A 95 -10.24 12.44 -20.71
CA LYS A 95 -10.86 11.83 -19.53
C LYS A 95 -12.34 12.13 -19.47
N HIS A 96 -13.12 11.10 -19.18
CA HIS A 96 -14.55 11.18 -18.90
C HIS A 96 -14.79 10.63 -17.50
N ALA A 97 -15.36 11.44 -16.60
CA ALA A 97 -15.70 11.02 -15.25
C ALA A 97 -17.17 11.30 -14.93
N THR A 98 -17.81 10.37 -14.24
CA THR A 98 -19.18 10.54 -13.70
C THR A 98 -19.13 10.46 -12.19
N VAL A 99 -19.77 11.43 -11.52
CA VAL A 99 -19.81 11.50 -10.07
C VAL A 99 -21.21 11.09 -9.58
N PHE A 100 -21.26 9.98 -8.85
CA PHE A 100 -22.48 9.51 -8.18
C PHE A 100 -22.46 9.94 -6.73
N ARG A 101 -23.55 10.52 -6.24
CA ARG A 101 -23.76 10.82 -4.83
C ARG A 101 -24.56 9.69 -4.18
N CYS A 102 -23.96 9.14 -3.15
CA CYS A 102 -24.36 7.93 -2.45
C CYS A 102 -24.56 8.23 -0.96
N SER A 103 -25.18 7.31 -0.22
CA SER A 103 -25.42 7.49 1.23
C SER A 103 -24.11 7.54 2.01
N HIS A 104 -23.10 6.80 1.53
CA HIS A 104 -21.80 6.64 2.17
C HIS A 104 -20.68 7.48 1.52
N GLY A 105 -21.01 8.38 0.58
CA GLY A 105 -20.03 9.29 -0.03
C GLY A 105 -20.29 9.60 -1.49
N LYS A 106 -19.21 9.66 -2.27
CA LYS A 106 -19.27 9.89 -3.72
C LYS A 106 -18.43 8.85 -4.46
N PHE A 107 -18.97 8.27 -5.52
CA PHE A 107 -18.19 7.48 -6.47
C PHE A 107 -17.80 8.35 -7.66
N ILE A 108 -16.51 8.45 -7.93
CA ILE A 108 -15.98 9.15 -9.11
C ILE A 108 -15.49 8.09 -10.09
N ILE A 109 -16.22 7.90 -11.18
CA ILE A 109 -15.96 6.81 -12.12
C ILE A 109 -15.43 7.37 -13.43
N GLU A 110 -14.14 7.16 -13.68
CA GLU A 110 -13.44 7.53 -14.91
C GLU A 110 -13.66 6.44 -16.01
N ARG A 111 -14.90 6.21 -16.44
CA ARG A 111 -15.23 5.27 -17.53
C ARG A 111 -16.17 5.91 -18.54
N LYS A 112 -15.74 5.95 -19.81
CA LYS A 112 -16.54 6.49 -20.92
C LYS A 112 -17.90 5.80 -21.06
N SER A 113 -17.95 4.48 -20.89
CA SER A 113 -19.21 3.72 -20.96
C SER A 113 -20.22 4.10 -19.87
N ILE A 114 -19.76 4.55 -18.70
CA ILE A 114 -20.64 5.05 -17.63
C ILE A 114 -21.06 6.48 -17.95
N TYR A 115 -20.10 7.30 -18.39
CA TYR A 115 -20.33 8.69 -18.77
C TYR A 115 -21.39 8.84 -19.88
N ASP A 116 -21.39 7.96 -20.88
CA ASP A 116 -22.33 8.02 -21.99
C ASP A 116 -23.72 7.47 -21.62
N ARG A 117 -23.86 6.78 -20.49
CA ARG A 117 -25.11 6.11 -20.07
C ARG A 117 -26.06 6.97 -19.26
N PHE A 118 -25.54 7.99 -18.59
CA PHE A 118 -26.32 8.77 -17.63
C PHE A 118 -26.11 10.27 -17.82
N ASP A 119 -27.15 11.03 -17.53
CA ASP A 119 -27.13 12.48 -17.51
C ASP A 119 -27.13 13.03 -16.07
N GLU A 120 -26.73 14.29 -15.92
CA GLU A 120 -26.76 14.94 -14.61
C GLU A 120 -28.19 15.05 -14.09
N GLY A 121 -28.40 14.69 -12.82
CA GLY A 121 -29.73 14.64 -12.20
C GLY A 121 -30.41 13.28 -12.29
N ASP A 122 -29.88 12.31 -13.05
CA ASP A 122 -30.46 10.98 -13.12
C ASP A 122 -30.39 10.26 -11.77
N THR A 123 -31.50 9.61 -11.42
CA THR A 123 -31.55 8.68 -10.28
C THR A 123 -31.19 7.29 -10.77
N VAL A 124 -30.14 6.72 -10.19
CA VAL A 124 -29.58 5.43 -10.57
C VAL A 124 -29.54 4.48 -9.38
N VAL A 125 -29.40 3.20 -9.65
CA VAL A 125 -29.03 2.18 -8.66
C VAL A 125 -27.58 1.82 -8.93
N VAL A 126 -26.70 2.11 -7.97
CA VAL A 126 -25.28 1.78 -8.02
C VAL A 126 -25.06 0.43 -7.36
N THR A 127 -24.28 -0.44 -8.01
CA THR A 127 -23.84 -1.72 -7.46
C THR A 127 -22.36 -1.67 -7.11
N TYR A 128 -22.01 -2.12 -5.90
CA TYR A 128 -20.66 -2.06 -5.39
C TYR A 128 -20.36 -3.19 -4.40
N GLN A 129 -19.09 -3.39 -4.06
CA GLN A 129 -18.64 -4.28 -2.98
C GLN A 129 -17.85 -3.48 -1.95
N GLU A 130 -17.98 -3.83 -0.68
CA GLU A 130 -17.12 -3.30 0.37
C GLU A 130 -15.80 -4.07 0.37
N ILE A 131 -14.71 -3.33 0.46
CA ILE A 131 -13.37 -3.91 0.63
C ILE A 131 -13.08 -3.86 2.13
N CYS A 132 -13.00 -5.03 2.75
CA CYS A 132 -12.75 -5.18 4.16
C CYS A 132 -11.31 -5.64 4.38
N ARG A 133 -10.63 -5.05 5.36
CA ARG A 133 -9.38 -5.56 5.89
C ARG A 133 -9.70 -6.34 7.16
N SER A 134 -9.52 -7.65 7.09
CA SER A 134 -9.69 -8.55 8.22
C SER A 134 -8.33 -8.88 8.82
N ALA A 135 -8.17 -8.72 10.12
CA ALA A 135 -6.97 -9.10 10.86
C ALA A 135 -7.18 -10.46 11.53
N TYR A 136 -6.19 -11.34 11.38
CA TYR A 136 -6.19 -12.67 11.96
C TYR A 136 -4.96 -12.87 12.84
N ASP A 137 -5.18 -13.49 13.99
CA ASP A 137 -4.12 -13.79 14.94
C ASP A 137 -4.35 -15.15 15.57
N ASP A 138 -3.24 -15.80 15.91
CA ASP A 138 -3.21 -17.09 16.59
C ASP A 138 -3.03 -16.79 18.09
N LYS A 139 -4.16 -16.66 18.79
CA LYS A 139 -4.20 -16.19 20.18
C LYS A 139 -3.74 -17.24 21.19
N ASP A 140 -3.92 -18.51 20.87
CA ASP A 140 -3.64 -19.63 21.78
C ASP A 140 -2.42 -20.46 21.35
N GLY A 141 -1.82 -20.15 20.19
CA GLY A 141 -0.61 -20.79 19.69
C GLY A 141 -0.86 -22.18 19.13
N ASP A 142 -2.10 -22.46 18.71
CA ASP A 142 -2.51 -23.75 18.17
C ASP A 142 -2.28 -23.89 16.66
N GLY A 143 -1.94 -22.78 15.99
CA GLY A 143 -1.71 -22.68 14.55
C GLY A 143 -2.95 -22.33 13.73
N GLU A 144 -4.14 -22.26 14.35
CA GLU A 144 -5.37 -21.75 13.76
C GLU A 144 -5.47 -20.24 14.00
N LYS A 145 -5.74 -19.48 12.94
CA LYS A 145 -5.85 -18.01 13.06
C LYS A 145 -7.30 -17.61 13.22
N GLU A 146 -7.62 -17.00 14.35
CA GLU A 146 -8.94 -16.44 14.61
C GLU A 146 -9.07 -15.03 14.03
N GLN A 147 -10.26 -14.70 13.53
CA GLN A 147 -10.55 -13.34 13.07
C GLN A 147 -10.68 -12.39 14.26
N LEU A 148 -9.77 -11.42 14.36
CA LEU A 148 -9.77 -10.44 15.45
C LEU A 148 -10.65 -9.24 15.15
N SER A 149 -10.60 -8.76 13.92
CA SER A 149 -11.32 -7.56 13.51
C SER A 149 -11.55 -7.54 12.00
N SER A 150 -12.57 -6.81 11.58
CA SER A 150 -12.81 -6.48 10.18
C SER A 150 -13.17 -5.00 10.08
N VAL A 151 -12.49 -4.27 9.20
CA VAL A 151 -12.71 -2.85 9.00
C VAL A 151 -12.90 -2.58 7.51
N ILE A 152 -13.93 -1.81 7.15
CA ILE A 152 -14.15 -1.36 5.78
C ILE A 152 -13.05 -0.34 5.44
N ILE A 153 -12.23 -0.68 4.45
CA ILE A 153 -11.12 0.17 3.97
C ILE A 153 -11.44 0.86 2.64
N GLY A 154 -12.52 0.48 1.98
CA GLY A 154 -12.94 1.11 0.74
C GLY A 154 -14.15 0.44 0.10
N TYR A 155 -14.47 0.92 -1.10
CA TYR A 155 -15.60 0.45 -1.89
C TYR A 155 -15.13 0.20 -3.33
N ASP A 156 -15.55 -0.92 -3.91
CA ASP A 156 -15.27 -1.30 -5.29
C ASP A 156 -16.55 -1.11 -6.11
N PHE A 157 -16.54 -0.12 -7.01
CA PHE A 157 -17.66 0.15 -7.89
C PHE A 157 -17.74 -0.90 -9.00
N LEU A 158 -18.89 -1.55 -9.13
CA LEU A 158 -19.13 -2.55 -10.15
C LEU A 158 -19.82 -1.92 -11.36
N ASP A 159 -21.07 -1.47 -11.19
CA ASP A 159 -21.87 -0.89 -12.26
C ASP A 159 -22.95 0.07 -11.72
N ALA A 160 -23.67 0.73 -12.63
CA ALA A 160 -24.86 1.49 -12.30
C ALA A 160 -25.96 1.22 -13.34
N THR A 161 -27.22 1.31 -12.91
CA THR A 161 -28.41 1.17 -13.77
C THR A 161 -29.43 2.25 -13.46
N LEU A 162 -30.26 2.64 -14.43
CA LEU A 162 -31.33 3.62 -14.18
C LEU A 162 -32.33 3.06 -13.16
N ALA A 163 -32.68 3.87 -12.16
CA ALA A 163 -33.67 3.45 -11.18
C ALA A 163 -35.07 3.40 -11.84
N PRO A 164 -35.88 2.37 -11.52
CA PRO A 164 -37.28 2.36 -11.96
C PRO A 164 -38.01 3.57 -11.39
N ARG A 165 -38.76 4.25 -12.25
CA ARG A 165 -39.60 5.40 -11.90
C ARG A 165 -40.72 5.00 -10.93
#